data_AF-A0A6A3JHQ9-F1
#
_entry.id   AF-A0A6A3JHQ9-F1
#
_cell.length_a   1.000
_cell.length_b   1.000
_cell.length_c   1.000
_cell.angle_alpha   90.00
_cell.angle_beta   90.00
_cell.angle_gamma   90.00
#
_symmetry.space_group_name_H-M   'P 1'
#
loop_
_entity.id
_entity.type
_entity.pdbx_description
1 polymer ?
#
loop_
_entity_poly.entity_id
_entity_poly.type
_entity_poly.pdbx_seq_one_letter_code
_entity_poly.pdbx_strand_id
1 'polypeptide(L)'
;MTGDGVNDAPALKQADIGIAMGITGTEVAKEAADMVLADDNFATIVAAVEEGRAIYNNMQAFIRYLISSNIGEVAAIFFTAALGMPEGLIPVQLLWVNLVTDGPPATALGFNPPDADIMKKPPRRSDDALITGWVFFRYMVVGIYVGFACVGVFAYWYMYYEASGDGHTLITYSQLTNWTKCHEWENFTVNNFDGMDFSSDPCRYFTDGKKTASTLSLSVLVAIEMFNALNALSEDGSLITMPPWSNPYLIIAMVVSFVMHFVILYVDVLADTFSVIPLDFNEWLVVLAFSLPVIVIDEVLKFIGRRMHARELKQRMDEWEKKTQ
;
A
#
# COMPACT_ATOMS: atom_id res chain seq x y z
N MET A 1 -20.61 -3.43 29.63
CA MET A 1 -21.60 -3.81 30.66
C MET A 1 -22.11 -5.20 30.30
N THR A 2 -22.36 -6.08 31.27
CA THR A 2 -23.00 -7.39 31.04
C THR A 2 -24.34 -7.43 31.77
N GLY A 3 -25.39 -7.96 31.15
CA GLY A 3 -26.72 -8.02 31.75
C GLY A 3 -27.61 -9.08 31.12
N ASP A 4 -28.68 -9.44 31.80
CA ASP A 4 -29.64 -10.46 31.35
C ASP A 4 -31.10 -10.01 31.52
N GLY A 5 -31.35 -9.03 32.40
CA GLY A 5 -32.68 -8.52 32.70
C GLY A 5 -33.09 -7.26 31.95
N VAL A 6 -34.40 -6.99 31.93
CA VAL A 6 -34.99 -5.73 31.42
C VAL A 6 -34.44 -4.51 32.17
N ASN A 7 -34.11 -4.68 33.45
CA ASN A 7 -33.51 -3.65 34.29
C ASN A 7 -32.08 -3.29 33.87
N ASP A 8 -31.37 -4.17 33.14
CA ASP A 8 -30.02 -3.91 32.67
C ASP A 8 -30.01 -3.16 31.33
N ALA A 9 -31.14 -3.14 30.60
CA ALA A 9 -31.24 -2.53 29.27
C ALA A 9 -30.74 -1.07 29.20
N PRO A 10 -31.03 -0.17 30.16
CA PRO A 10 -30.47 1.18 30.14
C PRO A 10 -28.94 1.20 30.25
N ALA A 11 -28.36 0.33 31.09
CA ALA A 11 -26.92 0.26 31.31
C ALA A 11 -26.20 -0.44 30.15
N LEU A 12 -26.83 -1.45 29.54
CA LEU A 12 -26.36 -2.09 28.31
C LEU A 12 -26.27 -1.06 27.18
N LYS A 13 -27.32 -0.24 27.02
CA LYS A 13 -27.36 0.77 25.95
C LYS A 13 -26.42 1.95 26.17
N GLN A 14 -26.11 2.27 27.44
CA GLN A 14 -25.20 3.35 27.79
C GLN A 14 -23.72 2.94 27.70
N ALA A 15 -23.41 1.65 27.83
CA ALA A 15 -22.05 1.16 27.72
C ALA A 15 -21.54 1.28 26.27
N ASP A 16 -20.22 1.46 26.11
CA ASP A 16 -19.60 1.46 24.77
C ASP A 16 -19.77 0.11 24.06
N ILE A 17 -19.85 -0.98 24.85
CA ILE A 17 -20.23 -2.33 24.41
C ILE A 17 -21.13 -2.94 25.50
N GLY A 18 -22.42 -3.10 25.19
CA GLY A 18 -23.38 -3.88 25.97
C GLY A 18 -23.33 -5.36 25.58
N ILE A 19 -23.27 -6.26 26.56
CA ILE A 19 -23.20 -7.71 26.35
C ILE A 19 -24.38 -8.38 27.06
N ALA A 20 -25.24 -9.07 26.31
CA ALA A 20 -26.38 -9.81 26.85
C ALA A 20 -26.18 -11.33 26.88
N MET A 21 -26.86 -12.01 27.81
CA MET A 21 -26.92 -13.47 27.86
C MET A 21 -27.88 -14.00 26.79
N GLY A 22 -27.46 -15.00 26.02
CA GLY A 22 -28.21 -15.57 24.91
C GLY A 22 -29.27 -16.59 25.35
N ILE A 23 -28.99 -17.40 26.38
CA ILE A 23 -29.90 -18.46 26.84
C ILE A 23 -30.79 -17.93 27.97
N THR A 24 -30.20 -17.38 29.03
CA THR A 24 -30.96 -16.90 30.20
C THR A 24 -31.46 -15.46 30.07
N GLY A 25 -30.92 -14.69 29.12
CA GLY A 25 -31.26 -13.28 28.96
C GLY A 25 -32.65 -13.04 28.37
N THR A 26 -33.29 -11.99 28.85
CA THR A 26 -34.54 -11.46 28.31
C THR A 26 -34.35 -10.87 26.91
N GLU A 27 -35.37 -10.93 26.06
CA GLU A 27 -35.31 -10.35 24.70
C GLU A 27 -35.02 -8.85 24.74
N VAL A 28 -35.52 -8.13 25.75
CA VAL A 28 -35.22 -6.70 25.93
C VAL A 28 -33.74 -6.46 26.21
N ALA A 29 -33.08 -7.32 26.99
CA ALA A 29 -31.65 -7.21 27.23
C ALA A 29 -30.84 -7.51 25.95
N LYS A 30 -31.26 -8.52 25.16
CA LYS A 30 -30.61 -8.87 23.88
C LYS A 30 -30.75 -7.76 22.83
N GLU A 31 -31.93 -7.15 22.71
CA GLU A 31 -32.15 -6.02 21.79
C GLU A 31 -31.41 -4.73 22.22
N ALA A 32 -31.17 -4.55 23.52
CA ALA A 32 -30.46 -3.39 24.04
C ALA A 32 -28.92 -3.51 23.92
N ALA A 33 -28.39 -4.73 23.79
CA ALA A 33 -26.96 -5.03 23.74
C ALA A 33 -26.36 -4.97 22.33
N ASP A 34 -25.06 -4.75 22.24
CA ASP A 34 -24.29 -4.76 20.98
C ASP A 34 -23.75 -6.16 20.65
N MET A 35 -23.63 -7.03 21.66
CA MET A 35 -23.16 -8.41 21.55
C MET A 35 -24.01 -9.33 22.42
N VAL A 36 -24.28 -10.55 21.93
CA VAL A 36 -25.05 -11.57 22.66
C VAL A 36 -24.19 -12.83 22.80
N LEU A 37 -24.04 -13.33 24.02
CA LEU A 37 -23.33 -14.57 24.32
C LEU A 37 -24.25 -15.76 24.06
N ALA A 38 -24.11 -16.40 22.91
CA ALA A 38 -24.97 -17.52 22.53
C ALA A 38 -24.90 -18.72 23.49
N ASP A 39 -23.80 -18.85 24.24
CA ASP A 39 -23.50 -19.95 25.14
C ASP A 39 -23.54 -19.57 26.62
N ASP A 40 -23.89 -18.33 26.95
CA ASP A 40 -23.89 -17.78 28.32
C ASP A 40 -22.54 -17.93 29.07
N ASN A 41 -21.44 -18.06 28.32
CA ASN A 41 -20.12 -18.27 28.90
C ASN A 41 -19.30 -16.96 28.92
N PHE A 42 -18.90 -16.53 30.11
CA PHE A 42 -18.05 -15.35 30.27
C PHE A 42 -16.67 -15.49 29.59
N ALA A 43 -16.18 -16.72 29.39
CA ALA A 43 -14.93 -16.95 28.65
C ALA A 43 -15.02 -16.47 27.19
N THR A 44 -16.20 -16.49 26.59
CA THR A 44 -16.46 -15.97 25.24
C THR A 44 -16.18 -14.47 25.14
N ILE A 45 -16.37 -13.71 26.23
CA ILE A 45 -15.98 -12.29 26.28
C ILE A 45 -14.47 -12.14 26.15
N VAL A 46 -13.68 -12.98 26.83
CA VAL A 46 -12.21 -12.92 26.77
C VAL A 46 -11.73 -13.23 25.35
N ALA A 47 -12.30 -14.25 24.71
CA ALA A 47 -12.02 -14.59 23.32
C ALA A 47 -12.42 -13.46 22.36
N ALA A 48 -13.58 -12.83 22.57
CA ALA A 48 -14.02 -11.69 21.78
C ALA A 48 -13.11 -10.46 21.95
N VAL A 49 -12.56 -10.24 23.15
CA VAL A 49 -11.58 -9.16 23.39
C VAL A 49 -10.26 -9.45 22.69
N GLU A 50 -9.78 -10.70 22.71
CA GLU A 50 -8.58 -11.12 21.98
C GLU A 50 -8.75 -10.89 20.47
N GLU A 51 -9.88 -11.35 19.90
CA GLU A 51 -10.20 -11.17 18.49
C GLU A 51 -10.38 -9.69 18.11
N GLY A 52 -11.05 -8.90 18.96
CA GLY A 52 -11.23 -7.46 18.73
C GLY A 52 -9.90 -6.69 18.69
N ARG A 53 -8.92 -7.09 19.52
CA ARG A 53 -7.56 -6.54 19.47
C ARG A 53 -6.85 -6.94 18.17
N ALA A 54 -7.00 -8.19 17.74
CA ALA A 54 -6.40 -8.69 16.52
C ALA A 54 -6.91 -7.95 15.28
N ILE A 55 -8.24 -7.84 15.15
CA ILE A 55 -8.90 -7.09 14.08
C ILE A 55 -8.43 -5.64 14.06
N TYR A 56 -8.32 -4.99 15.23
CA TYR A 56 -7.85 -3.61 15.30
C TYR A 56 -6.41 -3.44 14.77
N ASN A 57 -5.49 -4.31 15.17
CA ASN A 57 -4.11 -4.27 14.68
C ASN A 57 -4.04 -4.49 13.17
N ASN A 58 -4.82 -5.43 12.65
CA ASN A 58 -4.91 -5.71 11.21
C ASN A 58 -5.51 -4.52 10.46
N MET A 59 -6.53 -3.85 11.02
CA MET A 59 -7.09 -2.62 10.47
C MET A 59 -6.07 -1.50 10.37
N GLN A 60 -5.26 -1.30 11.41
CA GLN A 60 -4.20 -0.31 11.37
C GLN A 60 -3.17 -0.63 10.28
N ALA A 61 -2.80 -1.89 10.09
CA ALA A 61 -1.85 -2.31 9.07
C ALA A 61 -2.33 -1.96 7.64
N PHE A 62 -3.56 -2.33 7.27
CA PHE A 62 -4.03 -2.06 5.91
C PHE A 62 -4.35 -0.57 5.67
N ILE A 63 -4.86 0.16 6.68
CA ILE A 63 -5.11 1.61 6.54
C ILE A 63 -3.80 2.33 6.26
N ARG A 64 -2.74 1.97 6.99
CA ARG A 64 -1.40 2.54 6.81
C ARG A 64 -0.80 2.20 5.45
N TYR A 65 -0.96 0.95 5.00
CA TYR A 65 -0.56 0.53 3.66
C TYR A 65 -1.21 1.39 2.57
N LEU A 66 -2.54 1.54 2.59
CA LEU A 66 -3.27 2.35 1.59
C LEU A 66 -2.88 3.84 1.64
N ILE A 67 -2.66 4.40 2.84
CA ILE A 67 -2.21 5.80 2.96
C ILE A 67 -0.80 5.96 2.42
N SER A 68 0.10 5.00 2.66
CA SER A 68 1.45 5.01 2.12
C SER A 68 1.46 5.00 0.59
N SER A 69 0.63 4.14 -0.03
CA SER A 69 0.47 4.07 -1.49
C SER A 69 0.06 5.42 -2.07
N ASN A 70 -1.02 6.01 -1.52
CA ASN A 70 -1.51 7.33 -1.94
C ASN A 70 -0.45 8.45 -1.79
N ILE A 71 0.37 8.44 -0.73
CA ILE A 71 1.48 9.41 -0.59
C ILE A 71 2.48 9.24 -1.73
N GLY A 72 2.78 8.00 -2.12
CA GLY A 72 3.68 7.68 -3.23
C GLY A 72 3.17 8.16 -4.58
N GLU A 73 1.89 7.93 -4.86
CA GLU A 73 1.24 8.39 -6.09
C GLU A 73 1.24 9.92 -6.19
N VAL A 74 0.88 10.61 -5.10
CA VAL A 74 0.91 12.08 -5.05
C VAL A 74 2.33 12.59 -5.24
N ALA A 75 3.34 11.95 -4.63
CA ALA A 75 4.74 12.30 -4.82
C ALA A 75 5.18 12.11 -6.28
N ALA A 76 4.78 11.02 -6.95
CA ALA A 76 5.08 10.76 -8.36
C ALA A 76 4.53 11.87 -9.28
N ILE A 77 3.26 12.24 -9.10
CA ILE A 77 2.62 13.31 -9.87
C ILE A 77 3.30 14.65 -9.58
N PHE A 78 3.53 14.96 -8.30
CA PHE A 78 4.17 16.19 -7.88
C PHE A 78 5.57 16.35 -8.47
N PHE A 79 6.42 15.33 -8.39
CA PHE A 79 7.77 15.38 -8.94
C PHE A 79 7.76 15.47 -10.46
N THR A 80 6.91 14.70 -11.15
CA THR A 80 6.78 14.80 -12.61
C THR A 80 6.45 16.23 -13.04
N ALA A 81 5.44 16.84 -12.40
CA ALA A 81 4.99 18.19 -12.70
C ALA A 81 6.03 19.26 -12.30
N ALA A 82 6.64 19.13 -11.12
CA ALA A 82 7.64 20.07 -10.63
C ALA A 82 8.91 20.09 -11.49
N LEU A 83 9.28 18.94 -12.06
CA LEU A 83 10.42 18.83 -12.98
C LEU A 83 10.05 19.18 -14.43
N GLY A 84 8.78 19.43 -14.75
CA GLY A 84 8.33 19.75 -16.11
C GLY A 84 8.42 18.58 -17.09
N MET A 85 8.47 17.35 -16.59
CA MET A 85 8.51 16.14 -17.43
C MET A 85 7.13 15.83 -18.01
N PRO A 86 7.04 15.07 -19.11
CA PRO A 86 5.77 14.51 -19.56
C PRO A 86 5.12 13.67 -18.47
N GLU A 87 3.80 13.66 -18.40
CA GLU A 87 3.05 12.87 -17.41
C GLU A 87 3.42 11.37 -17.52
N GLY A 88 3.95 10.81 -16.43
CA GLY A 88 4.34 9.39 -16.38
C GLY A 88 3.19 8.45 -16.03
N LEU A 89 2.21 8.92 -15.26
CA LEU A 89 1.04 8.15 -14.83
C LEU A 89 -0.23 8.93 -15.11
N ILE A 90 -1.19 8.30 -15.78
CA ILE A 90 -2.49 8.90 -16.06
C ILE A 90 -3.52 8.54 -14.97
N PRO A 91 -4.58 9.36 -14.76
CA PRO A 91 -5.57 9.11 -13.71
C PRO A 91 -6.24 7.74 -13.79
N VAL A 92 -6.48 7.22 -14.99
CA VAL A 92 -7.13 5.92 -15.19
C VAL A 92 -6.25 4.78 -14.67
N GLN A 93 -4.92 4.87 -14.83
CA GLN A 93 -3.97 3.90 -14.28
C GLN A 93 -3.98 3.93 -12.75
N LEU A 94 -3.93 5.14 -12.15
CA LEU A 94 -3.95 5.31 -10.69
C LEU A 94 -5.26 4.80 -10.05
N LEU A 95 -6.39 5.02 -10.70
CA LEU A 95 -7.68 4.48 -10.24
C LEU A 95 -7.67 2.94 -10.22
N TRP A 96 -7.04 2.32 -11.21
CA TRP A 96 -6.91 0.86 -11.26
C TRP A 96 -5.95 0.33 -10.19
N VAL A 97 -4.84 1.01 -9.95
CA VAL A 97 -3.89 0.64 -8.89
C VAL A 97 -4.61 0.66 -7.54
N ASN A 98 -5.20 1.81 -7.17
CA ASN A 98 -5.85 1.98 -5.87
C ASN A 98 -7.04 1.04 -5.64
N LEU A 99 -7.85 0.77 -6.67
CA LEU A 99 -9.07 -0.01 -6.50
C LEU A 99 -8.86 -1.51 -6.68
N VAL A 100 -8.07 -1.91 -7.67
CA VAL A 100 -7.99 -3.31 -8.13
C VAL A 100 -6.66 -3.94 -7.73
N THR A 101 -5.56 -3.20 -7.81
CA THR A 101 -4.22 -3.78 -7.56
C THR A 101 -3.91 -3.81 -6.07
N ASP A 102 -4.19 -2.71 -5.35
CA ASP A 102 -3.91 -2.58 -3.91
C ASP A 102 -5.05 -3.13 -3.04
N GLY A 103 -6.26 -3.22 -3.58
CA GLY A 103 -7.45 -3.72 -2.88
C GLY A 103 -7.29 -5.15 -2.32
N PRO A 104 -6.88 -6.14 -3.13
CA PRO A 104 -6.71 -7.51 -2.65
C PRO A 104 -5.64 -7.63 -1.54
N PRO A 105 -4.41 -7.06 -1.67
CA PRO A 105 -3.44 -7.07 -0.59
C PRO A 105 -3.92 -6.35 0.67
N ALA A 106 -4.58 -5.20 0.54
CA ALA A 106 -5.16 -4.49 1.68
C ALA A 106 -6.19 -5.35 2.44
N THR A 107 -7.04 -6.06 1.70
CA THR A 107 -8.01 -6.98 2.29
C THR A 107 -7.32 -8.17 2.95
N ALA A 108 -6.26 -8.69 2.33
CA ALA A 108 -5.51 -9.82 2.84
C ALA A 108 -4.77 -9.51 4.15
N LEU A 109 -4.28 -8.28 4.32
CA LEU A 109 -3.71 -7.79 5.59
C LEU A 109 -4.73 -7.82 6.75
N GLY A 110 -6.03 -7.77 6.44
CA GLY A 110 -7.11 -7.99 7.40
C GLY A 110 -7.09 -9.38 8.06
N PHE A 111 -6.47 -10.37 7.39
CA PHE A 111 -6.36 -11.76 7.84
C PHE A 111 -4.97 -12.10 8.41
N ASN A 112 -4.20 -11.10 8.83
CA ASN A 112 -2.93 -11.33 9.50
C ASN A 112 -3.14 -12.10 10.83
N PRO A 113 -2.23 -13.04 11.16
CA PRO A 113 -2.31 -13.75 12.44
C PRO A 113 -2.09 -12.77 13.60
N PRO A 114 -2.79 -12.96 14.74
CA PRO A 114 -2.60 -12.12 15.93
C PRO A 114 -1.21 -12.30 16.55
N ASP A 115 -0.69 -11.24 17.16
CA ASP A 115 0.53 -11.31 17.95
C ASP A 115 0.36 -12.27 19.15
N ALA A 116 1.33 -13.15 19.40
CA ALA A 116 1.29 -14.10 20.52
C ALA A 116 1.26 -13.44 21.92
N ASP A 117 1.57 -12.14 22.01
CA ASP A 117 1.55 -11.35 23.24
C ASP A 117 0.38 -10.35 23.31
N ILE A 118 -0.61 -10.46 22.41
CA ILE A 118 -1.72 -9.50 22.30
C ILE A 118 -2.54 -9.33 23.59
N MET A 119 -2.72 -10.40 24.36
CA MET A 119 -3.43 -10.40 25.64
C MET A 119 -2.55 -10.00 26.83
N LYS A 120 -1.23 -9.93 26.66
CA LYS A 120 -0.29 -9.46 27.69
C LYS A 120 -0.10 -7.95 27.67
N LYS A 121 -0.44 -7.30 26.54
CA LYS A 121 -0.39 -5.84 26.39
C LYS A 121 -1.56 -5.19 27.14
N PRO A 122 -1.38 -4.02 27.77
CA PRO A 122 -2.48 -3.27 28.36
C PRO A 122 -3.50 -2.85 27.28
N PRO A 123 -4.77 -2.57 27.64
CA PRO A 123 -5.74 -2.02 26.70
C PRO A 123 -5.22 -0.75 26.01
N ARG A 124 -5.54 -0.60 24.72
CA ARG A 124 -5.28 0.62 23.95
C ARG A 124 -5.96 1.82 24.62
N ARG A 125 -5.36 3.00 24.55
CA ARG A 125 -6.04 4.24 24.97
C ARG A 125 -6.97 4.72 23.85
N SER A 126 -8.10 5.32 24.19
CA SER A 126 -9.05 5.82 23.19
C SER A 126 -8.47 6.94 22.32
N ASP A 127 -7.51 7.68 22.84
CA ASP A 127 -6.76 8.77 22.20
C ASP A 127 -5.50 8.31 21.44
N ASP A 128 -5.17 7.01 21.45
CA ASP A 128 -4.04 6.50 20.66
C ASP A 128 -4.30 6.76 19.16
N ALA A 129 -3.46 7.57 18.52
CA ALA A 129 -3.57 7.90 17.11
C ALA A 129 -3.31 6.67 16.22
N LEU A 130 -4.03 6.56 15.10
CA LEU A 130 -3.80 5.49 14.11
C LEU A 130 -2.41 5.58 13.47
N ILE A 131 -1.93 6.81 13.25
CA ILE A 131 -0.63 7.13 12.67
C ILE A 131 0.13 8.00 13.68
N THR A 132 1.14 7.42 14.32
CA THR A 132 2.04 8.15 15.21
C THR A 132 3.02 9.00 14.37
N GLY A 133 3.65 10.01 14.97
CA GLY A 133 4.60 10.88 14.25
C GLY A 133 5.76 10.10 13.59
N TRP A 134 6.23 9.04 14.22
CA TRP A 134 7.26 8.16 13.65
C TRP A 134 6.74 7.36 12.45
N VAL A 135 5.55 6.76 12.59
CA VAL A 135 4.91 5.98 11.53
C VAL A 135 4.60 6.88 10.32
N PHE A 136 4.14 8.12 10.56
CA PHE A 136 3.95 9.11 9.51
C PHE A 136 5.26 9.42 8.77
N PHE A 137 6.35 9.67 9.51
CA PHE A 137 7.66 9.92 8.92
C PHE A 137 8.14 8.74 8.08
N ARG A 138 7.98 7.50 8.57
CA ARG A 138 8.34 6.28 7.84
C ARG A 138 7.59 6.18 6.50
N TYR A 139 6.27 6.32 6.50
CA TYR A 139 5.50 6.26 5.25
C TYR A 139 5.73 7.45 4.33
N MET A 140 6.09 8.62 4.88
CA MET A 140 6.55 9.75 4.07
C MET A 140 7.85 9.40 3.32
N VAL A 141 8.83 8.77 3.98
CA VAL A 141 10.08 8.34 3.32
C VAL A 141 9.82 7.29 2.25
N VAL A 142 8.98 6.29 2.55
CA VAL A 142 8.60 5.24 1.59
C VAL A 142 7.84 5.83 0.40
N GLY A 143 6.84 6.67 0.64
CA GLY A 143 6.07 7.34 -0.41
C GLY A 143 6.93 8.26 -1.29
N ILE A 144 7.83 9.05 -0.69
CA ILE A 144 8.78 9.86 -1.46
C ILE A 144 9.67 8.97 -2.33
N TYR A 145 10.12 7.83 -1.82
CA TYR A 145 10.87 6.86 -2.62
C TYR A 145 10.04 6.31 -3.79
N VAL A 146 8.77 5.93 -3.58
CA VAL A 146 7.86 5.48 -4.65
C VAL A 146 7.77 6.56 -5.74
N GLY A 147 7.55 7.82 -5.35
CA GLY A 147 7.51 8.94 -6.28
C GLY A 147 8.79 9.08 -7.11
N PHE A 148 9.95 9.04 -6.45
CA PHE A 148 11.24 9.07 -7.14
C PHE A 148 11.49 7.84 -8.02
N ALA A 149 11.04 6.66 -7.63
CA ALA A 149 11.22 5.44 -8.41
C ALA A 149 10.37 5.49 -9.70
N CYS A 150 9.12 5.93 -9.61
CA CYS A 150 8.22 6.07 -10.76
C CYS A 150 8.71 7.13 -11.75
N VAL A 151 9.15 8.30 -11.27
CA VAL A 151 9.71 9.37 -12.12
C VAL A 151 11.11 9.01 -12.60
N GLY A 152 11.90 8.34 -11.77
CA GLY A 152 13.25 7.90 -12.07
C GLY A 152 13.29 6.88 -13.19
N VAL A 153 12.42 5.86 -13.16
CA VAL A 153 12.32 4.88 -14.25
C VAL A 153 11.82 5.52 -15.55
N PHE A 154 10.90 6.49 -15.45
CA PHE A 154 10.44 7.27 -16.60
C PHE A 154 11.60 8.03 -17.25
N ALA A 155 12.35 8.79 -16.46
CA ALA A 155 13.51 9.53 -16.96
C ALA A 155 14.62 8.60 -17.46
N TYR A 156 14.83 7.46 -16.79
CA TYR A 156 15.81 6.45 -17.18
C TYR A 156 15.55 5.89 -18.58
N TRP A 157 14.28 5.65 -18.92
CA TRP A 157 13.88 5.23 -20.27
C TRP A 157 14.43 6.17 -21.36
N TYR A 158 14.17 7.47 -21.23
CA TYR A 158 14.57 8.47 -22.23
C TYR A 158 16.06 8.82 -22.23
N MET A 159 16.74 8.67 -21.08
CA MET A 159 18.11 9.18 -20.90
C MET A 159 19.19 8.10 -21.04
N TYR A 160 18.89 6.85 -20.69
CA TYR A 160 19.91 5.83 -20.49
C TYR A 160 19.57 4.46 -21.09
N TYR A 161 18.34 4.21 -21.53
CA TYR A 161 17.94 2.90 -22.02
C TYR A 161 18.19 2.74 -23.53
N GLU A 162 19.41 2.35 -23.90
CA GLU A 162 19.83 2.19 -25.31
C GLU A 162 19.19 1.00 -26.04
N ALA A 163 18.77 -0.04 -25.30
CA ALA A 163 18.25 -1.28 -25.85
C ALA A 163 16.73 -1.22 -26.12
N SER A 164 16.19 -0.04 -26.42
CA SER A 164 14.77 0.16 -26.63
C SER A 164 14.31 -0.38 -27.98
N GLY A 165 13.17 -1.07 -28.00
CA GLY A 165 12.58 -1.59 -29.25
C GLY A 165 12.13 -0.48 -30.22
N ASP A 166 11.87 0.72 -29.70
CA ASP A 166 11.48 1.90 -30.48
C ASP A 166 12.67 2.69 -31.05
N GLY A 167 13.91 2.37 -30.64
CA GLY A 167 15.14 3.00 -31.12
C GLY A 167 15.15 4.53 -31.03
N HIS A 168 14.52 5.11 -30.01
CA HIS A 168 14.56 6.54 -29.78
C HIS A 168 15.98 7.00 -29.44
N THR A 169 16.34 8.20 -29.87
CA THR A 169 17.62 8.81 -29.48
C THR A 169 17.60 9.19 -28.01
N LEU A 170 18.65 8.83 -27.28
CA LEU A 170 18.80 9.24 -25.89
C LEU A 170 18.88 10.77 -25.78
N ILE A 171 18.11 11.32 -24.85
CA ILE A 171 18.06 12.76 -24.60
C ILE A 171 18.69 13.12 -23.27
N THR A 172 19.14 14.37 -23.16
CA THR A 172 19.63 14.90 -21.88
C THR A 172 18.48 15.29 -20.95
N TYR A 173 18.76 15.39 -19.65
CA TYR A 173 17.79 15.84 -18.65
C TYR A 173 17.15 17.19 -19.03
N SER A 174 17.95 18.15 -19.50
CA SER A 174 17.45 19.48 -19.89
C SER A 174 16.50 19.43 -21.09
N GLN A 175 16.67 18.46 -21.98
CA GLN A 175 15.74 18.23 -23.08
C GLN A 175 14.45 17.61 -22.55
N LEU A 176 14.54 16.58 -21.71
CA LEU A 176 13.35 15.92 -21.13
C LEU A 176 12.46 16.89 -20.34
N THR A 177 13.02 17.81 -19.55
CA THR A 177 12.24 18.82 -18.81
C THR A 177 11.68 19.93 -19.70
N ASN A 178 12.24 20.13 -20.90
CA ASN A 178 11.80 21.13 -21.87
C ASN A 178 11.25 20.45 -23.15
N TRP A 179 10.59 19.31 -22.98
CA TRP A 179 10.09 18.48 -24.08
C TRP A 179 9.11 19.22 -25.01
N THR A 180 8.44 20.26 -24.53
CA THR A 180 7.56 21.13 -25.34
C THR A 180 8.32 21.91 -26.43
N LYS A 181 9.65 22.05 -26.30
CA LYS A 181 10.53 22.66 -27.30
C LYS A 181 11.16 21.63 -28.24
N CYS A 182 10.64 20.40 -28.29
CA CYS A 182 11.20 19.33 -29.10
C CYS A 182 11.37 19.71 -30.58
N HIS A 183 10.51 20.58 -31.14
CA HIS A 183 10.63 21.06 -32.52
C HIS A 183 11.92 21.84 -32.81
N GLU A 184 12.63 22.32 -31.78
CA GLU A 184 13.92 23.00 -31.91
C GLU A 184 15.10 22.01 -31.97
N TRP A 185 14.86 20.72 -31.72
CA TRP A 185 15.92 19.70 -31.67
C TRP A 185 16.11 19.04 -33.03
N GLU A 186 17.30 19.20 -33.62
CA GLU A 186 17.62 18.60 -34.93
C GLU A 186 18.05 17.12 -34.83
N ASN A 187 18.40 16.65 -33.63
CA ASN A 187 19.02 15.34 -33.42
C ASN A 187 18.07 14.27 -32.86
N PHE A 188 16.80 14.60 -32.62
CA PHE A 188 15.86 13.65 -32.02
C PHE A 188 15.17 12.82 -33.10
N THR A 189 15.39 11.50 -33.08
CA THR A 189 14.73 10.56 -33.98
C THR A 189 14.19 9.37 -33.21
N VAL A 190 13.14 8.75 -33.74
CA VAL A 190 12.47 7.58 -33.17
C VAL A 190 11.91 6.73 -34.30
N ASN A 191 11.94 5.40 -34.14
CA ASN A 191 11.37 4.50 -35.14
C ASN A 191 9.85 4.44 -35.00
N ASN A 192 9.18 4.04 -36.09
CA ASN A 192 7.76 3.75 -36.05
C ASN A 192 7.49 2.54 -35.15
N PHE A 193 6.58 2.72 -34.20
CA PHE A 193 6.34 1.78 -33.12
C PHE A 193 4.85 1.79 -32.75
N ASP A 194 4.32 0.64 -32.31
CA ASP A 194 2.91 0.47 -31.89
C ASP A 194 1.88 0.96 -32.95
N GLY A 195 2.17 0.74 -34.24
CA GLY A 195 1.32 1.19 -35.34
C GLY A 195 1.29 2.72 -35.57
N MET A 196 2.12 3.49 -34.85
CA MET A 196 2.25 4.94 -35.00
C MET A 196 3.42 5.30 -35.93
N ASP A 197 3.19 6.32 -36.77
CA ASP A 197 4.20 6.88 -37.67
C ASP A 197 4.74 8.19 -37.09
N PHE A 198 6.02 8.19 -36.73
CA PHE A 198 6.74 9.33 -36.15
C PHE A 198 7.65 10.02 -37.18
N SER A 199 7.68 9.55 -38.43
CA SER A 199 8.55 10.08 -39.48
C SER A 199 8.26 11.55 -39.83
N SER A 200 7.00 11.99 -39.68
CA SER A 200 6.56 13.35 -39.98
C SER A 200 6.66 14.31 -38.78
N ASP A 201 6.44 13.82 -37.57
CA ASP A 201 6.56 14.59 -36.33
C ASP A 201 7.08 13.70 -35.19
N PRO A 202 8.41 13.64 -35.00
CA PRO A 202 9.03 12.85 -33.92
C PRO A 202 8.61 13.31 -32.52
N CYS A 203 8.19 14.57 -32.36
CA CYS A 203 7.87 15.13 -31.05
C CYS A 203 6.58 14.58 -30.44
N ARG A 204 5.71 13.96 -31.25
CA ARG A 204 4.55 13.18 -30.76
C ARG A 204 4.93 12.00 -29.89
N TYR A 205 6.20 11.60 -29.89
CA TYR A 205 6.70 10.57 -28.99
C TYR A 205 6.50 10.93 -27.50
N PHE A 206 6.65 12.21 -27.13
CA PHE A 206 6.46 12.66 -25.73
C PHE A 206 4.99 12.79 -25.32
N THR A 207 4.04 12.73 -26.26
CA THR A 207 2.60 12.80 -25.97
C THR A 207 1.94 11.44 -26.12
N ASP A 208 2.06 10.83 -27.30
CA ASP A 208 1.33 9.61 -27.69
C ASP A 208 2.24 8.38 -27.60
N GLY A 209 3.54 8.54 -27.90
CA GLY A 209 4.53 7.48 -27.86
C GLY A 209 5.07 7.14 -26.45
N LYS A 210 4.71 7.93 -25.43
CA LYS A 210 5.18 7.76 -24.05
C LYS A 210 4.65 6.50 -23.35
N LYS A 211 3.81 5.70 -24.01
CA LYS A 211 3.16 4.51 -23.45
C LYS A 211 4.16 3.54 -22.80
N THR A 212 5.30 3.28 -23.41
CA THR A 212 6.32 2.38 -22.84
C THR A 212 6.90 2.92 -21.54
N ALA A 213 7.32 4.20 -21.54
CA ALA A 213 7.82 4.87 -20.34
C ALA A 213 6.76 4.94 -19.23
N SER A 214 5.50 5.23 -19.59
CA SER A 214 4.38 5.22 -18.66
C SER A 214 4.11 3.82 -18.09
N THR A 215 4.24 2.78 -18.91
CA THR A 215 4.07 1.39 -18.48
C THR A 215 5.17 0.95 -17.52
N LEU A 216 6.41 1.41 -17.74
CA LEU A 216 7.51 1.20 -16.80
C LEU A 216 7.22 1.85 -15.45
N SER A 217 6.78 3.11 -15.43
CA SER A 217 6.38 3.80 -14.20
C SER A 217 5.24 3.07 -13.48
N LEU A 218 4.21 2.65 -14.22
CA LEU A 218 3.08 1.90 -13.66
C LEU A 218 3.54 0.56 -13.08
N SER A 219 4.39 -0.18 -13.80
CA SER A 219 4.89 -1.47 -13.36
C SER A 219 5.82 -1.36 -12.14
N VAL A 220 6.61 -0.27 -12.05
CA VAL A 220 7.38 0.05 -10.84
C VAL A 220 6.46 0.37 -9.66
N LEU A 221 5.41 1.17 -9.86
CA LEU A 221 4.42 1.46 -8.82
C LEU A 221 3.80 0.17 -8.30
N VAL A 222 3.23 -0.67 -9.18
CA VAL A 222 2.61 -1.94 -8.80
C VAL A 222 3.60 -2.86 -8.09
N ALA A 223 4.83 -3.01 -8.59
CA ALA A 223 5.83 -3.86 -7.96
C ALA A 223 6.22 -3.34 -6.57
N ILE A 224 6.38 -2.03 -6.40
CA ILE A 224 6.66 -1.41 -5.11
C ILE A 224 5.51 -1.64 -4.14
N GLU A 225 4.25 -1.47 -4.56
CA GLU A 225 3.10 -1.67 -3.68
C GLU A 225 2.97 -3.12 -3.23
N MET A 226 3.29 -4.09 -4.08
CA MET A 226 3.34 -5.51 -3.68
C MET A 226 4.43 -5.77 -2.64
N PHE A 227 5.60 -5.13 -2.76
CA PHE A 227 6.64 -5.21 -1.73
C PHE A 227 6.28 -4.44 -0.46
N ASN A 228 5.57 -3.32 -0.59
CA ASN A 228 5.10 -2.53 0.54
C ASN A 228 4.01 -3.28 1.32
N ALA A 229 3.17 -4.07 0.64
CA ALA A 229 2.20 -4.95 1.29
C ALA A 229 2.90 -6.02 2.15
N LEU A 230 4.04 -6.58 1.70
CA LEU A 230 4.86 -7.47 2.53
C LEU A 230 5.44 -6.74 3.76
N ASN A 231 5.89 -5.49 3.57
CA ASN A 231 6.36 -4.66 4.67
C ASN A 231 5.24 -4.33 5.67
N ALA A 232 3.99 -4.22 5.21
CA ALA A 232 2.83 -3.99 6.05
C ALA A 232 2.36 -5.23 6.83
N LEU A 233 2.93 -6.42 6.58
CA LEU A 233 2.63 -7.65 7.33
C LEU A 233 2.90 -7.48 8.84
N SER A 234 3.90 -6.68 9.18
CA SER A 234 4.22 -6.35 10.57
C SER A 234 4.70 -4.91 10.68
N GLU A 235 4.19 -4.18 11.67
CA GLU A 235 4.59 -2.79 11.92
C GLU A 235 6.06 -2.71 12.35
N ASP A 236 6.45 -3.52 13.34
CA ASP A 236 7.78 -3.51 13.94
C ASP A 236 8.59 -4.78 13.60
N GLY A 237 7.93 -5.88 13.25
CA GLY A 237 8.57 -7.13 12.89
C GLY A 237 9.36 -7.01 11.59
N SER A 238 10.57 -7.55 11.61
CA SER A 238 11.38 -7.74 10.40
C SER A 238 10.73 -8.79 9.52
N LEU A 239 10.87 -8.68 8.18
CA LEU A 239 10.47 -9.77 7.28
C LEU A 239 11.25 -11.07 7.54
N ILE A 240 12.43 -10.96 8.16
CA ILE A 240 13.23 -12.13 8.55
C ILE A 240 12.56 -12.87 9.72
N THR A 241 11.95 -12.12 10.65
CA THR A 241 11.28 -12.68 11.84
C THR A 241 9.85 -13.11 11.56
N MET A 242 9.13 -12.36 10.72
CA MET A 242 7.79 -12.68 10.23
C MET A 242 7.86 -12.84 8.72
N PRO A 243 8.10 -14.07 8.23
CA PRO A 243 8.27 -14.28 6.82
C PRO A 243 6.96 -14.10 6.05
N PRO A 244 7.01 -13.80 4.73
CA PRO A 244 5.83 -13.57 3.89
C PRO A 244 4.77 -14.68 3.93
N TRP A 245 5.18 -15.93 4.11
CA TRP A 245 4.28 -17.09 4.18
C TRP A 245 3.50 -17.22 5.50
N SER A 246 3.72 -16.31 6.46
CA SER A 246 2.93 -16.26 7.70
C SER A 246 1.46 -15.91 7.44
N ASN A 247 1.19 -15.16 6.36
CA ASN A 247 -0.15 -14.93 5.85
C ASN A 247 -0.25 -15.45 4.40
N PRO A 248 -0.76 -16.67 4.18
CA PRO A 248 -0.92 -17.22 2.83
C PRO A 248 -1.93 -16.43 1.99
N TYR A 249 -2.91 -15.78 2.61
CA TYR A 249 -3.89 -14.95 1.89
C TYR A 249 -3.21 -13.72 1.27
N LEU A 250 -2.19 -13.15 1.92
CA LEU A 250 -1.43 -12.03 1.37
C LEU A 250 -0.67 -12.45 0.10
N ILE A 251 -0.04 -13.61 0.11
CA ILE A 251 0.68 -14.13 -1.07
C ILE A 251 -0.30 -14.38 -2.22
N ILE A 252 -1.45 -15.00 -1.95
CA ILE A 252 -2.49 -15.22 -2.97
C ILE A 252 -2.97 -13.89 -3.53
N ALA A 253 -3.24 -12.90 -2.67
CA ALA A 253 -3.68 -11.58 -3.09
C ALA A 253 -2.65 -10.88 -3.97
N MET A 254 -1.37 -10.93 -3.60
CA MET A 254 -0.27 -10.37 -4.41
C MET A 254 -0.17 -11.05 -5.78
N VAL A 255 -0.30 -12.38 -5.84
CA VAL A 255 -0.30 -13.12 -7.11
C VAL A 255 -1.49 -12.69 -7.97
N VAL A 256 -2.68 -12.57 -7.38
CA VAL A 256 -3.87 -12.10 -8.10
C VAL A 256 -3.66 -10.67 -8.63
N SER A 257 -3.10 -9.76 -7.83
CA SER A 257 -2.79 -8.39 -8.24
C SER A 257 -1.78 -8.35 -9.40
N PHE A 258 -0.72 -9.16 -9.35
CA PHE A 258 0.23 -9.27 -10.48
C PHE A 258 -0.41 -9.87 -11.74
N VAL A 259 -1.26 -10.89 -11.58
CA VAL A 259 -1.99 -11.46 -12.72
C VAL A 259 -2.90 -10.41 -13.35
N MET A 260 -3.62 -9.64 -12.54
CA MET A 260 -4.45 -8.52 -13.03
C MET A 260 -3.61 -7.45 -13.73
N HIS A 261 -2.40 -7.17 -13.24
CA HIS A 261 -1.45 -6.29 -13.91
C HIS A 261 -1.01 -6.85 -15.27
N PHE A 262 -0.71 -8.15 -15.38
CA PHE A 262 -0.41 -8.74 -16.69
C PHE A 262 -1.63 -8.74 -17.63
N VAL A 263 -2.84 -8.92 -17.10
CA VAL A 263 -4.07 -8.84 -17.90
C VAL A 263 -4.23 -7.46 -18.56
N ILE A 264 -3.92 -6.36 -17.85
CA ILE A 264 -3.98 -5.03 -18.48
C ILE A 264 -2.90 -4.80 -19.54
N LEU A 265 -1.74 -5.48 -19.44
CA LEU A 265 -0.63 -5.34 -20.39
C LEU A 265 -0.81 -6.17 -21.66
N TYR A 266 -1.44 -7.35 -21.57
CA TYR A 266 -1.51 -8.31 -22.67
C TYR A 266 -2.88 -8.40 -23.35
N VAL A 267 -3.93 -7.79 -22.79
CA VAL A 267 -5.25 -7.75 -23.42
C VAL A 267 -5.43 -6.41 -24.13
N ASP A 268 -5.42 -6.43 -25.47
CA ASP A 268 -5.44 -5.23 -26.33
C ASP A 268 -6.49 -4.17 -25.91
N VAL A 269 -7.72 -4.59 -25.62
CA VAL A 269 -8.82 -3.68 -25.20
C VAL A 269 -8.48 -2.92 -23.91
N LEU A 270 -7.82 -3.59 -22.97
CA LEU A 270 -7.38 -2.98 -21.72
C LEU A 270 -6.12 -2.15 -21.95
N ALA A 271 -5.16 -2.66 -22.72
CA ALA A 271 -3.91 -1.98 -23.03
C ALA A 271 -4.16 -0.60 -23.68
N ASP A 272 -5.10 -0.52 -24.62
CA ASP A 272 -5.52 0.75 -25.23
C ASP A 272 -6.19 1.69 -24.23
N THR A 273 -7.07 1.17 -23.37
CA THR A 273 -7.78 1.97 -22.36
C THR A 273 -6.84 2.56 -21.33
N PHE A 274 -5.83 1.80 -20.90
CA PHE A 274 -4.84 2.22 -19.91
C PHE A 274 -3.61 2.90 -20.54
N SER A 275 -3.54 2.98 -21.87
CA SER A 275 -2.38 3.49 -22.61
C SER A 275 -1.07 2.82 -22.21
N VAL A 276 -1.08 1.48 -22.16
CA VAL A 276 0.06 0.63 -21.75
C VAL A 276 0.47 -0.34 -22.85
N ILE A 277 1.71 -0.84 -22.77
CA ILE A 277 2.31 -1.76 -23.76
C ILE A 277 2.99 -2.93 -23.01
N PRO A 278 2.96 -4.17 -23.52
CA PRO A 278 3.66 -5.28 -22.91
C PRO A 278 5.17 -5.02 -22.81
N LEU A 279 5.74 -5.30 -21.63
CA LEU A 279 7.16 -5.11 -21.34
C LEU A 279 7.98 -6.36 -21.66
N ASP A 280 9.20 -6.14 -22.17
CA ASP A 280 10.20 -7.17 -22.41
C ASP A 280 10.91 -7.62 -21.12
N PHE A 281 11.62 -8.74 -21.19
CA PHE A 281 12.34 -9.29 -20.02
C PHE A 281 13.37 -8.30 -19.44
N ASN A 282 14.10 -7.57 -20.28
CA ASN A 282 15.08 -6.57 -19.83
C ASN A 282 14.41 -5.39 -19.13
N GLU A 283 13.23 -4.98 -19.61
CA GLU A 283 12.43 -3.92 -19.03
C GLU A 283 11.90 -4.33 -17.65
N TRP A 284 11.46 -5.58 -17.50
CA TRP A 284 11.11 -6.16 -16.20
C TRP A 284 12.27 -6.19 -15.21
N LEU A 285 13.51 -6.44 -15.67
CA LEU A 285 14.69 -6.34 -14.80
C LEU A 285 14.91 -4.91 -14.30
N VAL A 286 14.67 -3.90 -15.14
CA VAL A 286 14.71 -2.48 -14.73
C VAL A 286 13.62 -2.19 -13.69
N VAL A 287 12.38 -2.68 -13.93
CA VAL A 287 11.28 -2.56 -12.97
C VAL A 287 11.66 -3.13 -11.61
N LEU A 288 12.26 -4.34 -11.58
CA LEU A 288 12.72 -4.97 -10.34
C LEU A 288 13.86 -4.19 -9.67
N ALA A 289 14.80 -3.64 -10.45
CA ALA A 289 15.91 -2.87 -9.92
C ALA A 289 15.46 -1.60 -9.19
N PHE A 290 14.42 -0.91 -9.70
CA PHE A 290 13.85 0.27 -9.07
C PHE A 290 12.87 -0.06 -7.93
N SER A 291 12.26 -1.25 -7.91
CA SER A 291 11.26 -1.61 -6.91
C SER A 291 11.84 -2.29 -5.65
N LEU A 292 12.81 -3.19 -5.81
CA LEU A 292 13.39 -3.96 -4.70
C LEU A 292 13.98 -3.13 -3.53
N PRO A 293 14.61 -1.95 -3.75
CA PRO A 293 15.17 -1.18 -2.65
C PRO A 293 14.14 -0.72 -1.61
N VAL A 294 12.85 -0.67 -1.94
CA VAL A 294 11.80 -0.32 -0.96
C VAL A 294 11.77 -1.25 0.25
N ILE A 295 12.07 -2.55 0.05
CA ILE A 295 12.14 -3.54 1.14
C ILE A 295 13.28 -3.19 2.08
N VAL A 296 14.44 -2.83 1.53
CA VAL A 296 15.63 -2.48 2.32
C VAL A 296 15.41 -1.18 3.08
N ILE A 297 14.84 -0.17 2.42
CA ILE A 297 14.50 1.12 3.04
C ILE A 297 13.57 0.89 4.23
N ASP A 298 12.48 0.16 4.02
CA ASP A 298 11.51 -0.06 5.08
C ASP A 298 12.06 -0.93 6.21
N GLU A 299 12.85 -1.96 5.91
CA GLU A 299 13.48 -2.80 6.94
C GLU A 299 14.45 -2.00 7.83
N VAL A 300 15.19 -1.03 7.26
CA VAL A 300 16.02 -0.09 8.02
C VAL A 300 15.15 0.82 8.90
N LEU A 301 14.05 1.34 8.37
CA LEU A 301 13.12 2.19 9.14
C LEU A 301 12.45 1.41 10.28
N LYS A 302 12.04 0.17 10.04
CA LYS A 302 11.54 -0.77 11.06
C LYS A 302 12.58 -1.01 12.15
N PHE A 303 13.84 -1.24 11.78
CA PHE A 303 14.91 -1.44 12.75
C PHE A 303 15.09 -0.25 13.69
N ILE A 304 14.99 0.98 13.17
CA ILE A 304 15.03 2.21 13.98
C ILE A 304 13.76 2.31 14.85
N GLY A 305 12.59 2.06 14.27
CA GLY A 305 11.29 2.08 14.95
C GLY A 305 11.24 1.12 16.15
N ARG A 306 11.67 -0.12 15.99
CA ARG A 306 11.76 -1.13 17.06
C ARG A 306 12.47 -0.60 18.31
N ARG A 307 13.57 0.13 18.13
CA ARG A 307 14.36 0.67 19.25
C ARG A 307 13.66 1.80 19.98
N MET A 308 12.83 2.58 19.27
CA MET A 308 12.02 3.66 19.85
C MET A 308 10.81 3.07 20.56
N HIS A 309 10.05 2.20 19.89
CA HIS A 309 8.80 1.65 20.39
C HIS A 309 9.00 0.73 21.61
N ALA A 310 10.12 0.00 21.69
CA ALA A 310 10.45 -0.80 22.87
C ALA A 310 10.63 0.05 24.15
N ARG A 311 11.07 1.31 24.02
CA ARG A 311 11.20 2.21 25.17
C ARG A 311 9.83 2.70 25.65
N GLU A 312 8.96 3.05 24.71
CA GLU A 312 7.60 3.51 25.01
C GLU A 312 6.73 2.39 25.60
N LEU A 313 6.79 1.17 25.04
CA LEU A 313 6.05 0.03 25.56
C LEU A 313 6.45 -0.30 27.00
N LYS A 314 7.76 -0.25 27.31
CA LYS A 314 8.25 -0.47 28.67
C LYS A 314 7.68 0.55 29.65
N GLN A 315 7.67 1.84 29.29
CA GLN A 315 7.07 2.89 30.11
C GLN A 315 5.56 2.65 30.33
N ARG A 316 4.84 2.25 29.28
CA ARG A 316 3.40 1.93 29.39
C ARG A 316 3.13 0.74 30.30
N MET A 317 3.97 -0.29 30.23
CA MET A 317 3.86 -1.45 31.12
C MET A 317 4.10 -1.04 32.57
N ASP A 318 5.16 -0.27 32.84
CA ASP A 318 5.47 0.23 34.19
C ASP A 318 4.32 1.12 34.76
N GLU A 319 3.69 1.95 33.92
CA GLU A 319 2.51 2.74 34.29
C GLU A 319 1.28 1.88 34.58
N TRP A 320 1.06 0.83 33.78
CA TRP A 320 -0.07 -0.07 33.94
C TRP A 320 0.06 -0.92 35.21
N GLU A 321 1.24 -1.49 35.45
CA GLU A 321 1.53 -2.27 36.66
C GLU A 321 1.24 -1.45 37.92
N LYS A 322 1.64 -0.17 37.94
CA LYS A 322 1.33 0.76 39.05
C LYS A 322 -0.15 1.06 39.24
N LYS A 323 -0.99 0.93 38.20
CA LYS A 323 -2.44 1.15 38.29
C LYS A 323 -3.19 -0.12 38.72
N THR A 324 -2.62 -1.29 38.44
CA THR A 324 -3.22 -2.59 38.77
C THR A 324 -2.77 -3.16 40.11
N GLN A 325 -1.71 -2.62 40.72
CA GLN A 325 -1.34 -2.84 42.13
C GLN A 325 -2.14 -1.94 43.07
#